data_AF-A0A1H4TR26-F1
#
_entry.id   AF-A0A1H4TR26-F1
#
_cell.length_a   1.000
_cell.length_b   1.000
_cell.length_c   1.000
_cell.angle_alpha   90.00
_cell.angle_beta   90.00
_cell.angle_gamma   90.00
#
_symmetry.space_group_name_H-M   'P 1'
#
loop_
_entity.id
_entity.type
_entity.pdbx_description
1 polymer ?
#
loop_
_entity_poly.entity_id
_entity_poly.type
_entity_poly.pdbx_seq_one_letter_code
_entity_poly.pdbx_strand_id
1 'polypeptide(L)'
;MAVGTSTDAGAEEAALGYEQARDELIEVVRRLEAGGTSLEESLALWERGEELAKVCRRRLEGARARLDASLAAERAGEADEGEDGGE
;
A
#
# COMPACT_ATOMS: atom_id res chain seq x y z
N MET A 1 -21.02 4.95 -18.57
CA MET A 1 -20.80 5.70 -17.33
C MET A 1 -19.35 5.51 -16.94
N ALA A 2 -18.53 6.54 -17.11
CA ALA A 2 -17.11 6.52 -16.77
C ALA A 2 -16.92 7.41 -15.55
N VAL A 3 -16.37 6.86 -14.47
CA VAL A 3 -15.75 7.64 -13.41
C VAL A 3 -14.42 6.97 -13.07
N GLY A 4 -13.38 7.42 -13.77
CA GLY A 4 -12.00 7.22 -13.35
C GLY A 4 -11.64 8.35 -12.40
N THR A 5 -11.59 8.06 -11.10
CA THR A 5 -11.00 8.98 -10.12
C THR A 5 -9.49 8.78 -10.10
N SER A 6 -8.80 9.52 -10.97
CA SER A 6 -7.37 9.80 -10.82
C SER A 6 -7.19 10.92 -9.79
N THR A 7 -6.77 10.57 -8.59
CA THR A 7 -6.05 11.50 -7.70
C THR A 7 -4.98 10.75 -6.91
N ASP A 8 -3.88 10.41 -7.59
CA ASP A 8 -2.52 10.35 -7.00
C ASP A 8 -1.48 10.62 -8.11
N ALA A 9 -1.75 11.63 -8.95
CA ALA A 9 -0.81 12.06 -9.98
C ALA A 9 0.16 13.07 -9.35
N GLY A 10 1.22 12.58 -8.72
CA GLY A 10 2.25 13.45 -8.12
C GLY A 10 3.52 12.78 -7.59
N ALA A 11 3.55 11.46 -7.45
CA ALA A 11 4.74 10.71 -7.02
C ALA A 11 5.04 9.48 -7.90
N GLU A 12 4.58 9.51 -9.16
CA GLU A 12 4.71 8.42 -10.13
C GLU A 12 5.99 8.55 -10.97
N GLU A 13 7.14 8.34 -10.34
CA GLU A 13 8.32 7.92 -11.09
C GLU A 13 8.94 6.69 -10.40
N ALA A 14 8.73 5.53 -11.03
CA ALA A 14 9.44 4.25 -10.88
C ALA A 14 9.20 3.33 -9.66
N ALA A 15 8.00 3.29 -9.06
CA ALA A 15 7.64 2.20 -8.13
C ALA A 15 6.23 1.67 -8.40
N LEU A 16 6.07 0.33 -8.54
CA LEU A 16 4.77 -0.33 -8.68
C LEU A 16 3.75 0.22 -7.66
N GLY A 17 2.55 0.56 -8.14
CA GLY A 17 1.40 0.90 -7.29
C GLY A 17 0.94 -0.31 -6.47
N TYR A 18 0.19 -0.06 -5.38
CA TYR A 18 -0.30 -1.14 -4.51
C TYR A 18 -1.16 -2.16 -5.26
N GLU A 19 -2.16 -1.69 -6.01
CA GLU A 19 -3.09 -2.55 -6.76
C GLU A 19 -2.34 -3.38 -7.80
N GLN A 20 -1.42 -2.76 -8.54
CA GLN A 20 -0.58 -3.44 -9.52
C GLN A 20 0.29 -4.54 -8.87
N ALA A 21 0.94 -4.23 -7.74
CA ALA A 21 1.77 -5.20 -7.02
C ALA A 21 0.93 -6.35 -6.41
N ARG A 22 -0.28 -6.05 -5.93
CA ARG A 22 -1.22 -7.05 -5.42
C ARG A 22 -1.68 -7.98 -6.54
N ASP A 23 -2.05 -7.43 -7.69
CA ASP A 23 -2.55 -8.22 -8.82
C ASP A 23 -1.44 -9.14 -9.37
N GLU A 24 -0.21 -8.64 -9.47
CA GLU A 24 0.93 -9.49 -9.83
C GLU A 24 1.19 -10.59 -8.79
N LEU A 25 1.07 -10.28 -7.49
CA LEU A 25 1.23 -11.26 -6.42
C LEU A 25 0.18 -12.36 -6.50
N ILE A 26 -1.07 -12.02 -6.83
CA ILE A 26 -2.15 -13.00 -7.04
C ILE A 26 -1.79 -13.96 -8.19
N GLU A 27 -1.26 -13.45 -9.29
CA GLU A 27 -0.83 -14.28 -10.41
C GLU A 27 0.36 -15.18 -10.06
N VAL A 28 1.32 -14.69 -9.28
CA VAL A 28 2.43 -15.52 -8.75
C VAL A 28 1.89 -16.67 -7.89
N VAL A 29 1.00 -16.37 -6.95
CA VAL A 29 0.39 -17.39 -6.07
C VAL A 29 -0.39 -18.41 -6.89
N ARG A 30 -1.21 -17.97 -7.85
CA ARG A 30 -1.95 -18.86 -8.76
C ARG A 30 -1.04 -19.82 -9.50
N ARG A 31 0.12 -19.35 -10.00
CA ARG A 31 1.10 -20.19 -10.70
C ARG A 31 1.76 -21.20 -9.76
N LEU A 32 2.09 -20.80 -8.53
CA LEU A 32 2.64 -21.70 -7.52
C LEU A 32 1.62 -22.79 -7.13
N GLU A 33 0.36 -22.42 -6.95
CA GLU A 33 -0.74 -23.35 -6.59
C GLU A 33 -1.09 -24.31 -7.72
N ALA A 34 -1.03 -23.87 -8.97
CA ALA A 34 -1.25 -24.74 -10.13
C ALA A 34 -0.21 -25.86 -10.23
N GLY A 35 1.01 -25.61 -9.72
CA GLY A 35 2.13 -26.54 -9.81
C GLY A 35 2.57 -26.77 -11.26
N GLY A 36 3.25 -27.90 -11.51
CA GLY A 36 3.73 -28.26 -12.86
C GLY A 36 4.94 -27.46 -13.34
N THR A 37 5.51 -26.59 -12.50
CA THR A 37 6.76 -25.86 -12.73
C THR A 37 7.95 -26.64 -12.18
N SER A 38 9.12 -26.43 -12.77
CA SER A 38 10.38 -26.93 -12.23
C SER A 38 10.69 -26.29 -10.86
N LEU A 39 11.61 -26.90 -10.10
CA LEU A 39 12.04 -26.36 -8.80
C LEU A 39 12.61 -24.93 -8.94
N GLU A 40 13.44 -24.69 -9.95
CA GLU A 40 14.04 -23.38 -10.20
C GLU A 40 12.99 -22.32 -10.53
N GLU A 41 11.98 -22.66 -11.33
CA GLU A 41 10.86 -21.76 -11.62
C GLU A 41 10.00 -21.49 -10.38
N SER A 42 9.75 -22.50 -9.55
CA SER A 42 9.01 -22.36 -8.29
C SER A 42 9.75 -21.44 -7.31
N LEU A 43 11.08 -21.54 -7.24
CA LEU A 43 11.91 -20.65 -6.41
C LEU A 43 11.87 -19.21 -6.94
N ALA A 44 12.01 -19.01 -8.25
CA ALA A 44 11.93 -17.68 -8.86
C ALA A 44 10.55 -17.02 -8.64
N LEU A 45 9.46 -17.80 -8.74
CA LEU A 45 8.12 -17.33 -8.43
C LEU A 45 7.98 -16.95 -6.95
N TRP A 46 8.50 -17.77 -6.05
CA TRP A 46 8.47 -17.46 -4.61
C TRP A 46 9.23 -16.18 -4.28
N GLU A 47 10.46 -16.01 -4.80
CA GLU A 47 11.27 -14.80 -4.59
C GLU A 47 10.55 -13.55 -5.11
N ARG A 48 9.93 -13.65 -6.30
CA ARG A 48 9.11 -12.57 -6.84
C ARG A 48 7.91 -12.25 -5.94
N GLY A 49 7.24 -13.27 -5.42
CA GLY A 49 6.13 -13.11 -4.47
C GLY A 49 6.57 -12.35 -3.20
N GLU A 50 7.73 -12.69 -2.65
CA GLU A 50 8.30 -12.01 -1.48
C GLU A 50 8.62 -10.53 -1.75
N GLU A 51 9.14 -10.21 -2.93
CA GLU A 51 9.37 -8.82 -3.33
C GLU A 51 8.07 -8.03 -3.43
N LEU A 52 7.05 -8.59 -4.08
CA LEU A 52 5.73 -7.96 -4.23
C LEU A 52 5.07 -7.76 -2.87
N ALA A 53 5.13 -8.74 -1.97
CA ALA A 53 4.62 -8.62 -0.60
C ALA A 53 5.30 -7.48 0.18
N LYS A 54 6.63 -7.30 0.02
CA LYS A 54 7.36 -6.17 0.62
C LYS A 54 6.88 -4.83 0.07
N VAL A 55 6.62 -4.73 -1.24
CA VAL A 55 6.07 -3.52 -1.86
C VAL A 55 4.68 -3.20 -1.30
N CYS A 56 3.78 -4.19 -1.26
CA CYS A 56 2.43 -4.04 -0.72
C CYS A 56 2.46 -3.55 0.73
N ARG A 57 3.28 -4.18 1.58
CA ARG A 57 3.41 -3.79 2.99
C ARG A 57 3.90 -2.36 3.14
N ARG A 58 4.95 -1.96 2.43
CA ARG A 58 5.49 -0.58 2.47
C ARG A 58 4.44 0.46 2.08
N ARG A 59 3.62 0.17 1.06
CA ARG A 59 2.55 1.06 0.61
C ARG A 59 1.48 1.23 1.70
N LEU A 60 1.06 0.12 2.33
CA LEU A 60 0.06 0.13 3.40
C LEU A 60 0.56 0.83 4.67
N GLU A 61 1.81 0.57 5.08
CA GLU A 61 2.45 1.24 6.22
C GLU A 61 2.54 2.75 5.98
N GLY A 62 2.95 3.18 4.79
CA GLY A 62 3.00 4.59 4.43
C GLY A 62 1.62 5.25 4.43
N ALA A 63 0.58 4.56 3.95
CA ALA A 63 -0.79 5.05 4.03
C ALA A 63 -1.28 5.18 5.48
N ARG A 64 -0.98 4.18 6.32
CA ARG A 64 -1.33 4.20 7.74
C ARG A 64 -0.67 5.36 8.48
N ALA A 65 0.63 5.59 8.26
CA ALA A 65 1.35 6.69 8.88
C ALA A 65 0.74 8.07 8.53
N ARG A 66 0.29 8.26 7.28
CA ARG A 66 -0.39 9.52 6.87
C ARG A 66 -1.73 9.71 7.58
N LEU A 67 -2.50 8.64 7.75
CA LEU A 67 -3.76 8.69 8.49
C LEU A 67 -3.52 9.00 9.97
N ASP A 68 -2.58 8.31 10.60
CA ASP A 68 -2.25 8.52 12.01
C ASP A 68 -1.75 9.96 12.26
N ALA A 69 -0.94 10.51 11.35
CA ALA A 69 -0.48 11.91 11.42
C ALA A 69 -1.64 12.92 11.29
N SER A 70 -2.58 12.67 10.37
CA SER A 70 -3.75 13.54 10.18
C SER A 70 -4.64 13.52 11.44
N LEU A 71 -4.92 12.34 12.00
CA LEU A 71 -5.70 12.20 13.23
C LEU A 71 -5.01 12.80 14.47
N ALA A 72 -3.68 12.85 14.49
CA ALA A 72 -2.94 13.53 15.56
C ALA A 72 -3.01 15.05 15.43
N ALA A 73 -2.94 15.58 14.20
CA ALA A 73 -3.06 17.02 13.93
C ALA A 73 -4.44 17.56 14.33
N GLU A 74 -5.52 16.86 13.98
CA GLU A 74 -6.90 17.26 14.36
C GLU A 74 -7.06 17.35 15.89
N ARG A 75 -6.56 16.34 16.62
CA ARG A 75 -6.62 16.31 18.09
C ARG A 75 -5.79 17.40 18.76
N ALA A 76 -4.66 17.79 18.14
CA ALA A 76 -3.85 18.89 18.63
C ALA A 76 -4.54 20.24 18.42
N GLY A 77 -5.27 20.41 17.32
CA GLY A 77 -6.09 21.60 17.06
C GLY A 77 -7.23 21.77 18.05
N GLU A 78 -7.96 20.68 18.37
CA GLU A 78 -9.04 20.71 19.37
C GLU A 78 -8.56 21.03 20.79
N ALA A 79 -7.32 20.68 21.14
CA ALA A 79 -6.75 20.97 22.45
C ALA A 79 -6.35 22.45 22.63
N ASP A 80 -6.00 23.14 21.54
CA ASP A 80 -5.63 24.56 21.52
C ASP A 80 -6.86 25.48 21.66
N GLU A 81 -8.02 25.07 21.13
CA GLU A 81 -9.28 25.84 21.20
C GLU A 81 -9.97 25.76 22.60
N GLY A 82 -9.57 24.83 23.46
CA GLY A 82 -10.17 24.61 24.78
C GLY A 82 -9.61 25.48 25.92
N GLU A 83 -8.53 26.22 25.71
CA GLU A 83 -7.81 26.96 26.76
C GLU A 83 -8.19 28.46 26.86
N ASP A 84 -8.94 29.03 25.91
CA ASP A 84 -9.32 30.46 25.87
C ASP A 84 -10.67 30.78 26.57
N GLY A 85 -11.35 29.80 27.17
CA GLY A 85 -12.73 29.92 27.65
C GLY A 85 -12.96 30.14 29.15
N GLY A 86 -11.93 30.50 29.93
CA GLY A 86 -12.03 30.64 31.39
C GLY A 86 -11.89 32.07 31.90
N GLU A 87 -13.01 32.75 32.14
CA GLU A 87 -13.10 34.03 32.88
C GLU A 87 -13.48 33.78 34.36
#